data_AF-A0A6A6K643-F1
#
_entry.id   AF-A0A6A6K643-F1
#
_cell.length_a   1.000
_cell.length_b   1.000
_cell.length_c   1.000
_cell.angle_alpha   90.00
_cell.angle_beta   90.00
_cell.angle_gamma   90.00
#
_symmetry.space_group_name_H-M   'P 1'
#
loop_
_entity.id
_entity.type
_entity.pdbx_description
1 polymer ?
#
loop_
_entity_poly.entity_id
_entity_poly.type
_entity_poly.pdbx_seq_one_letter_code
_entity_poly.pdbx_strand_id
1 'polypeptide(L)'
;MAAERPSSRGQAWFCTTGLPSDVVMEVEDMTFHLHKFPLMSKSRKLYQLITEQETNQTYAAERGGGEGEEHEPDRDEIEEVHCQISLQDFPGGSETFEMAARFCYGVKVDITSSTVAPFVAPESFSR
;
A
#
# COMPACT_ATOMS: atom_id res chain seq x y z
N MET A 1 -8.29 -34.20 9.93
CA MET A 1 -7.35 -33.27 10.58
C MET A 1 -7.10 -32.15 9.59
N ALA A 2 -7.55 -30.93 9.90
CA ALA A 2 -7.31 -29.77 9.06
C ALA A 2 -5.80 -29.58 8.93
N ALA A 3 -5.29 -29.54 7.70
CA ALA A 3 -3.95 -29.10 7.44
C ALA A 3 -3.93 -27.60 7.74
N GLU A 4 -3.44 -27.25 8.92
CA GLU A 4 -3.16 -25.89 9.32
C GLU A 4 -2.12 -25.37 8.31
N ARG A 5 -2.58 -24.61 7.32
CA ARG A 5 -1.71 -23.92 6.37
C ARG A 5 -0.84 -23.00 7.24
N PRO A 6 0.50 -23.05 7.14
CA PRO A 6 1.32 -22.11 7.88
C PRO A 6 0.86 -20.71 7.44
N SER A 7 0.26 -19.96 8.35
CA SER A 7 0.05 -18.53 8.18
C SER A 7 1.46 -17.94 8.20
N SER A 8 2.09 -17.87 7.04
CA SER A 8 3.36 -17.19 6.81
C SER A 8 3.10 -15.70 6.99
N ARG A 9 2.96 -15.27 8.23
CA ARG A 9 2.73 -13.87 8.60
C ARG A 9 3.92 -13.04 8.14
N GLY A 10 3.65 -12.08 7.26
CA GLY A 10 4.48 -10.89 7.07
C GLY A 10 5.57 -11.01 6.01
N GLN A 11 5.18 -11.18 4.74
CA GLN A 11 6.10 -10.78 3.67
C GLN A 11 6.07 -9.26 3.55
N ALA A 12 7.22 -8.62 3.78
CA ALA A 12 7.36 -7.19 3.64
C ALA A 12 8.16 -6.83 2.38
N TRP A 13 7.67 -5.87 1.62
CA TRP A 13 8.35 -5.32 0.45
C TRP A 13 8.92 -3.94 0.78
N PHE A 14 10.23 -3.78 0.61
CA PHE A 14 10.92 -2.53 0.88
C PHE A 14 11.44 -1.92 -0.41
N CYS A 15 11.18 -0.63 -0.62
CA CYS A 15 11.82 0.09 -1.70
C CYS A 15 13.28 0.42 -1.33
N THR A 16 14.26 -0.07 -2.10
CA THR A 16 15.70 0.08 -1.81
C THR A 16 16.29 1.42 -2.29
N THR A 17 15.61 2.54 -2.05
CA THR A 17 16.11 3.88 -2.42
C THR A 17 17.21 4.38 -1.48
N GLY A 18 17.46 3.68 -0.36
CA GLY A 18 18.40 4.11 0.69
C GLY A 18 17.86 5.23 1.59
N LEU A 19 16.59 5.62 1.41
CA LEU A 19 15.89 6.59 2.23
C LEU A 19 14.89 5.87 3.17
N PRO A 20 14.56 6.45 4.33
CA PRO A 20 13.47 5.95 5.15
C PRO A 20 12.14 6.03 4.39
N SER A 21 11.31 5.01 4.53
CA SER A 21 9.95 5.00 3.97
C SER A 21 9.08 5.98 4.72
N ASP A 22 8.23 6.74 4.03
CA ASP A 22 7.32 7.73 4.61
C ASP A 22 5.84 7.27 4.53
N VAL A 23 5.57 6.12 3.90
CA VAL A 23 4.24 5.52 3.81
C VAL A 23 4.34 3.99 3.85
N VAL A 24 3.44 3.38 4.63
CA VAL A 24 3.29 1.93 4.75
C VAL A 24 1.92 1.52 4.25
N MET A 25 1.87 0.61 3.28
CA MET A 25 0.62 0.04 2.78
C MET A 25 0.51 -1.44 3.12
N GLU A 26 -0.56 -1.85 3.76
CA GLU A 26 -0.85 -3.25 4.07
C GLU A 26 -1.88 -3.75 3.07
N VAL A 27 -1.53 -4.79 2.30
CA VAL A 27 -2.43 -5.41 1.32
C VAL A 27 -2.45 -6.91 1.59
N GLU A 28 -3.60 -7.40 2.02
CA GLU A 28 -3.79 -8.80 2.43
C GLU A 28 -2.76 -9.25 3.48
N ASP A 29 -1.82 -10.12 3.11
CA ASP A 29 -0.78 -10.70 3.96
C ASP A 29 0.62 -10.07 3.74
N MET A 30 0.70 -9.01 2.93
CA MET A 30 1.94 -8.29 2.64
C MET A 30 1.92 -6.84 3.14
N THR A 31 3.09 -6.39 3.61
CA THR A 31 3.33 -5.01 4.06
C THR A 31 4.32 -4.32 3.13
N PHE A 32 3.96 -3.16 2.59
CA PHE A 32 4.76 -2.42 1.62
C PHE A 32 5.28 -1.13 2.24
N HIS A 33 6.59 -1.04 2.40
CA HIS A 33 7.31 0.16 2.84
C HIS A 33 7.74 0.96 1.61
N LEU A 34 7.06 2.10 1.40
CA LEU A 34 7.07 2.86 0.16
C LEU A 34 7.36 4.34 0.41
N HIS A 35 7.40 5.11 -0.68
CA HIS A 35 7.66 6.54 -0.72
C HIS A 35 6.45 7.28 -1.28
N LYS A 36 5.97 8.33 -0.60
CA LYS A 36 4.80 9.13 -0.98
C LYS A 36 4.99 9.71 -2.39
N PHE A 37 6.13 10.34 -2.67
CA PHE A 37 6.34 11.08 -3.91
C PHE A 37 6.21 10.21 -5.19
N PRO A 38 6.90 9.06 -5.34
CA PRO A 38 6.71 8.16 -6.48
C PRO A 38 5.27 7.67 -6.66
N LEU A 39 4.57 7.36 -5.57
CA LEU A 39 3.20 6.85 -5.61
C LEU A 39 2.19 7.93 -6.01
N MET A 40 2.26 9.08 -5.33
CA MET A 40 1.39 10.23 -5.55
C MET A 40 1.53 10.79 -6.96
N SER A 41 2.74 10.81 -7.51
CA SER A 41 3.03 11.30 -8.86
C SER A 41 2.41 10.43 -9.95
N LYS A 42 2.20 9.13 -9.68
CA LYS A 42 1.80 8.13 -10.68
C LYS A 42 0.40 7.57 -10.46
N SER A 43 -0.21 7.78 -9.30
CA SER A 43 -1.56 7.31 -8.98
C SER A 43 -2.38 8.36 -8.24
N ARG A 44 -3.40 8.91 -8.92
CA ARG A 44 -4.35 9.85 -8.33
C ARG A 44 -5.12 9.23 -7.15
N LYS A 45 -5.42 7.94 -7.23
CA LYS A 45 -6.13 7.22 -6.16
C LYS A 45 -5.28 7.13 -4.90
N LEU A 46 -3.99 6.78 -5.05
CA LEU A 46 -3.06 6.74 -3.91
C LEU A 46 -2.81 8.14 -3.34
N TYR A 47 -2.72 9.17 -4.20
CA TYR A 47 -2.65 10.57 -3.76
C TYR A 47 -3.81 10.96 -2.84
N GLN A 48 -5.05 10.65 -3.24
CA GLN A 48 -6.23 10.93 -2.43
C GLN A 48 -6.19 10.19 -1.09
N LEU A 49 -5.94 8.87 -1.11
CA LEU A 49 -5.90 8.04 0.09
C LEU A 49 -4.84 8.51 1.10
N ILE A 50 -3.64 8.86 0.64
CA ILE A 50 -2.57 9.32 1.53
C ILE A 50 -2.88 10.72 2.08
N THR A 51 -3.37 11.64 1.23
CA THR A 51 -3.73 13.00 1.67
C THR A 51 -4.88 12.97 2.68
N GLU A 52 -5.88 12.10 2.48
CA GLU A 52 -7.01 11.90 3.40
C GLU A 52 -6.56 11.39 4.77
N GLN A 53 -5.55 10.53 4.82
CA GLN A 53 -4.96 10.03 6.07
C GLN A 53 -4.13 11.10 6.79
N GLU A 54 -3.35 11.90 6.06
CA GLU A 54 -2.56 12.99 6.65
C GLU A 54 -3.45 14.07 7.26
N THR A 55 -4.53 14.46 6.57
CA THR A 55 -5.50 15.39 7.16
C THR A 55 -6.10 14.81 8.44
N ASN A 56 -6.38 13.49 8.48
CA ASN A 56 -6.93 12.79 9.64
C ASN A 56 -6.12 12.84 10.92
N GLN A 57 -4.82 12.70 10.79
CA GLN A 57 -3.93 12.84 11.93
C GLN A 57 -3.82 14.30 12.38
N THR A 58 -3.89 15.26 11.44
CA THR A 58 -3.77 16.69 11.74
C THR A 58 -4.96 17.22 12.56
N TYR A 59 -6.20 16.83 12.25
CA TYR A 59 -7.38 17.30 13.01
C TYR A 59 -7.65 16.56 14.32
N ALA A 60 -7.00 15.42 14.56
CA ALA A 60 -7.08 14.71 15.85
C ALA A 60 -6.22 15.37 16.94
N ALA A 61 -5.10 16.00 16.56
CA ALA A 61 -4.22 16.73 17.49
C ALA A 61 -4.88 18.02 18.04
N GLU A 62 -5.79 18.66 17.27
CA GLU A 62 -6.43 19.94 17.60
C GLU A 62 -7.57 19.84 18.65
N ARG A 63 -7.86 18.64 19.20
CA ARG A 63 -8.88 18.44 20.27
C ARG A 63 -8.30 18.11 21.65
N GLY A 64 -6.98 18.04 21.80
CA GLY A 64 -6.32 17.66 23.05
C GLY A 64 -5.37 18.73 23.60
N GLY A 65 -5.86 19.55 24.55
CA GLY A 65 -5.05 20.42 25.41
C GLY A 65 -5.12 21.91 25.01
N GLY A 66 -5.64 22.83 25.82
CA GLY A 66 -5.48 22.90 27.27
C GLY A 66 -4.16 23.59 27.56
N GLU A 67 -4.24 24.87 27.87
CA GLU A 67 -3.18 25.79 28.26
C GLU A 67 -2.32 25.20 29.41
N GLY A 68 -1.01 25.05 29.22
CA GLY A 68 -0.08 24.84 30.33
C GLY A 68 1.21 24.08 29.99
N GLU A 69 2.33 24.77 30.25
CA GLU A 69 3.68 24.26 30.51
C GLU A 69 4.62 24.08 29.30
N GLU A 70 5.46 25.09 29.14
CA GLU A 70 6.76 25.12 28.47
C GLU A 70 7.62 23.89 28.79
N HIS A 71 7.53 22.87 27.93
CA HIS A 71 8.57 21.84 27.81
C HIS A 71 9.48 22.24 26.65
N GLU A 72 10.72 22.63 26.95
CA GLU A 72 11.81 22.68 25.97
C GLU A 72 11.89 21.31 25.28
N PRO A 73 11.67 21.19 23.95
CA PRO A 73 11.82 19.92 23.27
C PRO A 73 13.32 19.62 23.17
N ASP A 74 13.81 18.75 24.05
CA ASP A 74 15.06 18.04 23.85
C ASP A 74 15.01 17.31 22.51
N ARG A 75 16.10 17.40 21.76
CA ARG A 75 16.08 17.68 20.33
C ARG A 75 16.15 16.44 19.45
N ASP A 76 15.48 15.35 19.82
CA ASP A 76 15.68 14.04 19.18
C ASP A 76 14.40 13.19 18.95
N GLU A 77 13.20 13.74 19.08
CA GLU A 77 11.98 13.05 18.64
C GLU A 77 11.55 13.55 17.25
N ILE A 78 12.23 13.06 16.22
CA ILE A 78 11.58 13.01 14.90
C ILE A 78 10.50 11.93 15.06
N GLU A 79 9.30 12.32 15.50
CA GLU A 79 8.11 11.51 15.26
C GLU A 79 7.93 11.48 13.75
N GLU A 80 8.60 10.51 13.11
CA GLU A 80 8.37 10.17 11.72
C GLU A 80 6.92 9.71 11.64
N VAL A 81 6.02 10.64 11.32
CA VAL A 81 4.61 10.34 11.11
C VAL A 81 4.52 9.45 9.86
N HIS A 82 4.57 8.15 10.10
CA HIS A 82 4.43 7.13 9.07
C HIS A 82 2.95 7.01 8.71
N CYS A 83 2.61 7.39 7.47
CA CYS A 83 1.25 7.19 6.99
C CYS A 83 1.00 5.71 6.76
N GLN A 84 0.20 5.07 7.61
CA GLN A 84 -0.18 3.66 7.46
C GLN A 84 -1.56 3.52 6.81
N ILE A 85 -1.68 2.71 5.76
CA ILE A 85 -2.93 2.50 5.00
C ILE A 85 -3.15 1.00 4.78
N SER A 86 -4.29 0.46 5.20
CA SER A 86 -4.62 -0.95 5.00
C SER A 86 -5.71 -1.13 3.93
N LEU A 87 -5.47 -1.99 2.94
CA LEU A 87 -6.35 -2.31 1.82
C LEU A 87 -6.75 -3.79 1.90
N GLN A 88 -7.97 -4.08 2.39
CA GLN A 88 -8.41 -5.45 2.70
C GLN A 88 -9.03 -6.22 1.50
N ASP A 89 -9.23 -5.58 0.35
CA ASP A 89 -9.80 -6.20 -0.86
C ASP A 89 -9.19 -5.56 -2.12
N PHE A 90 -7.89 -5.75 -2.34
CA PHE A 90 -7.24 -5.24 -3.55
C PHE A 90 -7.45 -6.24 -4.70
N PRO A 91 -7.95 -5.80 -5.88
CA PRO A 91 -8.19 -6.70 -7.00
C PRO A 91 -6.88 -7.34 -7.48
N GLY A 92 -6.83 -8.66 -7.50
CA GLY A 92 -5.62 -9.42 -7.82
C GLY A 92 -4.59 -9.48 -6.68
N GLY A 93 -4.97 -9.06 -5.49
CA GLY A 93 -4.22 -9.23 -4.26
C GLY A 93 -2.91 -8.44 -4.16
N SER A 94 -2.11 -8.82 -3.17
CA SER A 94 -0.81 -8.21 -2.85
C SER A 94 0.19 -8.27 -4.01
N GLU A 95 0.20 -9.35 -4.80
CA GLU A 95 1.09 -9.53 -5.95
C GLU A 95 0.79 -8.51 -7.08
N THR A 96 -0.49 -8.23 -7.33
CA THR A 96 -0.88 -7.19 -8.30
C THR A 96 -0.53 -5.80 -7.80
N PHE A 97 -0.67 -5.57 -6.50
CA PHE A 97 -0.26 -4.31 -5.88
C PHE A 97 1.26 -4.10 -5.97
N GLU A 98 2.07 -5.14 -5.77
CA GLU A 98 3.52 -5.06 -5.94
C GLU A 98 3.89 -4.61 -7.35
N MET A 99 3.25 -5.18 -8.38
CA MET A 99 3.44 -4.74 -9.77
C MET A 99 3.06 -3.27 -9.97
N ALA A 100 1.92 -2.83 -9.42
CA ALA A 100 1.50 -1.43 -9.49
C ALA A 100 2.48 -0.48 -8.78
N ALA A 101 3.00 -0.88 -7.62
CA ALA A 101 4.01 -0.14 -6.88
C ALA A 101 5.30 -0.03 -7.71
N ARG A 102 5.83 -1.15 -8.23
CA ARG A 102 7.00 -1.18 -9.12
C ARG A 102 6.83 -0.23 -10.32
N PHE A 103 5.66 -0.21 -10.94
CA PHE A 103 5.34 0.73 -12.02
C PHE A 103 5.42 2.21 -11.58
N CYS A 104 4.97 2.54 -10.37
CA CYS A 104 5.08 3.90 -9.82
C CYS A 104 6.55 4.35 -9.64
N TYR A 105 7.46 3.40 -9.38
CA TYR A 105 8.91 3.64 -9.34
C TYR A 105 9.59 3.62 -10.72
N GLY A 106 8.84 3.49 -11.81
CA GLY A 106 9.38 3.44 -13.16
C GLY A 106 10.02 2.10 -13.53
N VAL A 107 9.80 1.05 -12.74
CA VAL A 107 10.17 -0.31 -13.14
C VAL A 107 9.21 -0.74 -14.25
N LYS A 108 9.77 -1.19 -15.38
CA LYS A 108 8.99 -1.69 -16.51
C LYS A 108 8.34 -3.02 -16.10
N VAL A 109 7.01 -3.02 -15.95
CA VAL A 109 6.22 -4.21 -15.67
C VAL A 109 5.63 -4.72 -16.99
N ASP A 110 6.06 -5.89 -17.43
CA ASP A 110 5.47 -6.57 -18.58
C ASP A 110 4.18 -7.27 -18.14
N ILE A 111 3.03 -6.61 -18.36
CA ILE A 111 1.70 -7.23 -18.17
C ILE A 111 1.54 -8.29 -19.26
N THR A 112 1.79 -9.55 -18.92
CA THR A 112 1.66 -10.63 -19.90
C THR A 112 0.17 -10.91 -20.11
N SER A 113 -0.35 -10.64 -21.30
CA SER A 113 -1.75 -10.78 -21.71
C SER A 113 -2.21 -12.25 -21.92
N SER A 114 -1.67 -13.20 -21.17
CA SER A 114 -1.79 -14.65 -21.43
C SER A 114 -3.15 -15.30 -21.12
N THR A 115 -4.18 -14.54 -20.74
CA THR A 115 -5.51 -15.11 -20.43
C THR A 115 -6.61 -14.46 -21.27
N VAL A 116 -6.40 -14.34 -22.57
CA VAL A 116 -7.53 -14.36 -23.52
C VAL A 116 -7.71 -15.80 -23.97
N ALA A 117 -8.44 -16.60 -23.18
CA ALA A 117 -8.90 -17.89 -23.67
C ALA A 117 -9.79 -17.62 -24.89
N PRO A 118 -9.47 -18.15 -26.08
CA PRO A 118 -10.43 -18.15 -27.17
C PRO A 118 -11.62 -18.99 -26.70
N PHE A 119 -12.78 -18.36 -26.59
CA PHE A 119 -14.05 -19.05 -26.44
C PHE A 119 -14.27 -19.87 -27.71
N VAL A 120 -13.76 -21.10 -27.73
CA VAL A 120 -14.09 -22.07 -28.76
C VAL A 120 -15.54 -22.46 -28.49
N ALA A 121 -16.47 -21.91 -29.25
CA ALA A 121 -17.88 -22.29 -29.20
C ALA A 121 -17.99 -23.80 -29.47
N PRO A 122 -18.65 -24.59 -28.60
CA PRO A 122 -18.83 -26.01 -28.88
C PRO A 122 -19.81 -26.17 -30.05
N GLU A 123 -19.29 -26.61 -31.20
CA GLU A 123 -20.08 -27.32 -32.21
C GLU A 123 -20.67 -28.56 -31.55
N SER A 124 -21.94 -28.53 -31.17
CA SER A 124 -22.80 -29.71 -31.00
C SER A 124 -24.25 -29.27 -30.74
N PHE A 125 -24.89 -28.63 -31.73
CA PHE A 125 -26.35 -28.71 -31.83
C PHE A 125 -26.68 -29.99 -32.60
N SER A 126 -26.79 -31.09 -31.86
CA SER A 126 -27.37 -32.33 -32.38
C SER A 126 -28.89 -32.27 -32.28
N ARG A 127 -29.53 -32.58 -33.42
CA ARG A 127 -30.94 -32.94 -33.65
C ARG A 127 -31.97 -31.83 -33.85
#